data_AF-A0A7S3BU53-F1
#
_entry.id   AF-A0A7S3BU53-F1
#
_cell.length_a   1.000
_cell.length_b   1.000
_cell.length_c   1.000
_cell.angle_alpha   90.00
_cell.angle_beta   90.00
_cell.angle_gamma   90.00
#
_symmetry.space_group_name_H-M   'P 1'
#
loop_
_entity.id
_entity.type
_entity.pdbx_description
1 polymer ?
#
loop_
_entity_poly.entity_id
_entity_poly.type
_entity_poly.pdbx_seq_one_letter_code
_entity_poly.pdbx_strand_id
1 'polypeptide(L)'
;PSNIPGLVRLLQAYLTKAAAEVAQGEQLERLLGVFRKLVSSRAHDHHGFMVLNVLVEGLPLQNLAQYMPTVWQLLFTRLQQSGTAKYRRSLLVFISVFACKHGVAQLEQSVNTVQPGMLMMLITQVWLASASLVAGPVDRKAQNVALTKLLTEWPVLWADRATWGKALTAVATLLAAGDDGGEVDEEGD
;
A
#
# COMPACT_ATOMS: atom_id res chain seq x y z
N PRO A 1 -5.54 22.55 1.50
CA PRO A 1 -6.81 21.89 1.91
C PRO A 1 -6.72 21.36 3.35
N SER A 2 -7.25 22.13 4.31
CA SER A 2 -7.07 21.95 5.76
C SER A 2 -7.97 20.87 6.40
N ASN A 3 -8.95 20.32 5.65
CA ASN A 3 -9.96 19.41 6.21
C ASN A 3 -9.70 17.91 5.95
N ILE A 4 -8.63 17.55 5.25
CA ILE A 4 -8.43 16.17 4.77
C ILE A 4 -8.15 15.17 5.90
N PRO A 5 -7.29 15.46 6.90
CA PRO A 5 -7.06 14.54 8.02
C PRO A 5 -8.32 14.26 8.84
N GLY A 6 -9.19 15.27 9.03
CA GLY A 6 -10.48 15.10 9.69
C GLY A 6 -11.43 14.20 8.91
N LEU A 7 -11.47 14.36 7.58
CA LEU A 7 -12.29 13.53 6.70
C LEU A 7 -11.82 12.07 6.67
N VAL A 8 -10.51 11.82 6.68
CA VAL A 8 -9.97 10.46 6.77
C VAL A 8 -10.36 9.81 8.10
N ARG A 9 -10.20 10.51 9.24
CA ARG A 9 -10.63 9.99 10.55
C ARG A 9 -12.12 9.70 10.61
N LEU A 10 -12.93 10.58 10.03
CA LEU A 10 -14.37 10.39 9.92
C LEU A 10 -14.69 9.14 9.10
N LEU A 11 -14.05 8.96 7.94
CA LEU A 11 -14.22 7.78 7.09
C LEU A 11 -13.85 6.49 7.82
N GLN A 12 -12.75 6.52 8.57
CA GLN A 12 -12.28 5.39 9.37
C GLN A 12 -13.29 5.02 10.47
N ALA A 13 -13.88 6.01 11.14
CA ALA A 13 -14.96 5.82 12.10
C ALA A 13 -16.24 5.26 11.45
N TYR A 14 -16.63 5.77 10.28
CA TYR A 14 -17.78 5.25 9.53
C TYR A 14 -17.59 3.80 9.11
N LEU A 15 -16.42 3.43 8.57
CA LEU A 15 -16.15 2.04 8.19
C LEU A 15 -16.14 1.11 9.40
N THR A 16 -15.72 1.59 10.57
CA THR A 16 -15.76 0.80 11.81
C THR A 16 -17.21 0.54 12.28
N LYS A 17 -18.15 1.44 12.00
CA LYS A 17 -19.53 1.37 12.49
C LYS A 17 -20.56 0.90 11.46
N ALA A 18 -20.32 1.18 10.19
CA ALA A 18 -21.27 1.01 9.08
C ALA A 18 -20.56 0.58 7.78
N ALA A 19 -19.63 -0.38 7.86
CA ALA A 19 -18.91 -0.91 6.69
C ALA A 19 -19.85 -1.34 5.56
N ALA A 20 -20.99 -1.95 5.89
CA ALA A 20 -21.98 -2.41 4.91
C ALA A 20 -22.65 -1.26 4.13
N GLU A 21 -22.87 -0.10 4.77
CA GLU A 21 -23.43 1.09 4.12
C GLU A 21 -22.41 1.73 3.18
N VAL A 22 -21.14 1.78 3.58
CA VAL A 22 -20.05 2.28 2.73
C VAL A 22 -19.78 1.32 1.57
N ALA A 23 -19.98 0.03 1.79
CA ALA A 23 -19.84 -0.99 0.76
C ALA A 23 -20.93 -0.95 -0.33
N GLN A 24 -21.97 -0.11 -0.15
CA GLN A 24 -22.92 0.21 -1.21
C GLN A 24 -22.17 0.94 -2.34
N GLY A 25 -22.38 0.48 -3.58
CA GLY A 25 -21.56 0.88 -4.74
C GLY A 25 -21.39 2.39 -4.89
N GLU A 26 -22.45 3.17 -4.68
CA GLU A 26 -22.42 4.62 -4.89
C GLU A 26 -21.46 5.36 -3.93
N GLN A 27 -21.45 5.00 -2.63
CA GLN A 27 -20.58 5.67 -1.66
C GLN A 27 -19.13 5.26 -1.85
N LEU A 28 -18.88 3.98 -2.15
CA LEU A 28 -17.55 3.47 -2.46
C LEU A 28 -16.98 4.13 -3.72
N GLU A 29 -17.76 4.26 -4.79
CA GLU A 29 -17.35 4.95 -6.02
C GLU A 29 -16.99 6.41 -5.78
N ARG A 30 -17.78 7.13 -4.96
CA ARG A 30 -17.47 8.52 -4.57
C ARG A 30 -16.13 8.60 -3.84
N LEU A 31 -15.85 7.69 -2.91
CA LEU A 31 -14.58 7.65 -2.17
C LEU A 31 -13.39 7.30 -3.07
N LEU A 32 -13.57 6.36 -4.01
CA LEU A 32 -12.56 6.04 -5.02
C LEU A 32 -12.32 7.22 -5.98
N GLY A 33 -13.35 8.01 -6.28
CA GLY A 33 -13.22 9.28 -7.01
C GLY A 33 -12.38 10.31 -6.27
N VAL A 34 -12.59 10.43 -4.94
CA VAL A 34 -11.76 11.29 -4.07
C VAL A 34 -10.32 10.82 -4.06
N PHE A 35 -10.07 9.51 -3.88
CA PHE A 35 -8.73 8.91 -3.99
C PHE A 35 -8.06 9.29 -5.32
N ARG A 36 -8.75 9.07 -6.45
CA ARG A 36 -8.20 9.34 -7.79
C ARG A 36 -7.77 10.80 -7.94
N LYS A 37 -8.58 11.73 -7.41
CA LYS A 37 -8.25 13.16 -7.42
C LYS A 37 -7.01 13.44 -6.57
N LEU A 38 -6.96 12.92 -5.35
CA LEU A 38 -5.85 13.16 -4.41
C LEU A 38 -4.53 12.60 -4.91
N VAL A 39 -4.51 11.34 -5.37
CA VAL A 39 -3.27 10.66 -5.82
C VAL A 39 -2.65 11.27 -7.07
N SER A 40 -3.45 12.00 -7.86
CA SER A 40 -2.97 12.71 -9.04
C SER A 40 -2.11 13.94 -8.69
N SER A 41 -2.24 14.49 -7.48
CA SER A 41 -1.49 15.67 -7.00
C SER A 41 -0.31 15.26 -6.12
N ARG A 42 0.91 15.74 -6.42
CA ARG A 42 2.11 15.50 -5.57
C ARG A 42 1.94 16.02 -4.14
N ALA A 43 1.21 17.13 -3.98
CA ALA A 43 1.00 17.75 -2.69
C ALA A 43 0.00 16.96 -1.80
N HIS A 44 -0.83 16.10 -2.39
CA HIS A 44 -1.96 15.46 -1.69
C HIS A 44 -2.01 13.94 -1.86
N ASP A 45 -0.99 13.33 -2.45
CA ASP A 45 -0.95 11.91 -2.76
C ASP A 45 -1.01 11.02 -1.51
N HIS A 46 -0.31 11.40 -0.45
CA HIS A 46 -0.34 10.73 0.85
C HIS A 46 -1.78 10.60 1.40
N HIS A 47 -2.60 11.64 1.28
CA HIS A 47 -4.01 11.56 1.66
C HIS A 47 -4.81 10.58 0.80
N GLY A 48 -4.48 10.47 -0.49
CA GLY A 48 -5.06 9.45 -1.37
C GLY A 48 -4.76 8.04 -0.86
N PHE A 49 -3.51 7.78 -0.45
CA PHE A 49 -3.14 6.51 0.17
C PHE A 49 -3.81 6.25 1.52
N MET A 50 -4.00 7.28 2.34
CA MET A 50 -4.76 7.14 3.59
C MET A 50 -6.19 6.66 3.33
N VAL A 51 -6.87 7.23 2.33
CA VAL A 51 -8.22 6.78 1.93
C VAL A 51 -8.19 5.31 1.48
N LEU A 52 -7.22 4.93 0.64
CA LEU A 52 -7.08 3.55 0.19
C LEU A 52 -6.81 2.55 1.32
N ASN A 53 -5.91 2.87 2.25
CA ASN A 53 -5.62 2.02 3.40
C ASN A 53 -6.88 1.77 4.21
N VAL A 54 -7.62 2.84 4.52
CA VAL A 54 -8.87 2.78 5.28
C VAL A 54 -9.92 1.90 4.56
N LEU A 55 -10.06 2.03 3.24
CA LEU A 55 -10.97 1.19 2.46
C LEU A 55 -10.55 -0.29 2.47
N VAL A 56 -9.27 -0.57 2.23
CA VAL A 56 -8.73 -1.94 2.18
C VAL A 56 -8.79 -2.63 3.55
N GLU A 57 -8.55 -1.90 4.64
CA GLU A 57 -8.65 -2.41 6.00
C GLU A 57 -10.11 -2.68 6.43
N GLY A 58 -11.01 -1.76 6.05
CA GLY A 58 -12.40 -1.73 6.52
C GLY A 58 -13.37 -2.59 5.70
N LEU A 59 -13.07 -2.88 4.44
CA LEU A 59 -13.98 -3.59 3.54
C LEU A 59 -13.50 -5.00 3.18
N PRO A 60 -14.42 -5.97 3.01
CA PRO A 60 -14.09 -7.25 2.41
C PRO A 60 -13.60 -7.09 0.96
N LEU A 61 -12.63 -7.91 0.53
CA LEU A 61 -12.04 -7.81 -0.81
C LEU A 61 -13.10 -7.93 -1.92
N GLN A 62 -14.14 -8.72 -1.74
CA GLN A 62 -15.22 -8.89 -2.73
C GLN A 62 -15.87 -7.57 -3.16
N ASN A 63 -15.96 -6.58 -2.26
CA ASN A 63 -16.53 -5.27 -2.54
C ASN A 63 -15.55 -4.38 -3.31
N LEU A 64 -14.24 -4.58 -3.11
CA LEU A 64 -13.17 -3.80 -3.73
C LEU A 64 -12.66 -4.41 -5.04
N ALA A 65 -12.81 -5.72 -5.24
CA ALA A 65 -12.13 -6.50 -6.27
C ALA A 65 -12.33 -5.94 -7.68
N GLN A 66 -13.54 -5.49 -8.03
CA GLN A 66 -13.84 -4.90 -9.33
C GLN A 66 -13.12 -3.57 -9.60
N TYR A 67 -12.76 -2.84 -8.54
CA TYR A 67 -12.10 -1.53 -8.65
C TYR A 67 -10.57 -1.63 -8.59
N MET A 68 -10.04 -2.71 -7.99
CA MET A 68 -8.59 -2.88 -7.78
C MET A 68 -7.75 -2.79 -9.06
N PRO A 69 -8.15 -3.35 -10.22
CA PRO A 69 -7.36 -3.19 -11.45
C PRO A 69 -7.13 -1.73 -11.82
N THR A 70 -8.18 -0.90 -11.76
CA THR A 70 -8.11 0.54 -12.02
C THR A 70 -7.27 1.27 -10.98
N VAL A 71 -7.42 0.90 -9.69
CA VAL A 71 -6.60 1.46 -8.61
C VAL A 71 -5.12 1.18 -8.86
N TRP A 72 -4.75 -0.08 -9.13
CA TRP A 72 -3.36 -0.45 -9.41
C TRP A 72 -2.80 0.27 -10.64
N GLN A 73 -3.58 0.34 -11.73
CA GLN A 73 -3.17 1.05 -12.94
C GLN A 73 -2.87 2.53 -12.65
N LEU A 74 -3.73 3.21 -11.90
CA LEU A 74 -3.52 4.61 -11.52
C LEU A 74 -2.26 4.77 -10.66
N LEU A 75 -2.05 3.89 -9.68
CA LEU A 75 -0.89 3.94 -8.79
C LEU A 75 0.42 3.72 -9.55
N PHE A 76 0.47 2.70 -10.42
CA PHE A 76 1.68 2.37 -11.16
C PHE A 76 1.99 3.38 -12.27
N THR A 77 0.96 3.90 -12.96
CA THR A 77 1.14 5.00 -13.92
C THR A 77 1.73 6.22 -13.23
N ARG A 78 1.21 6.57 -12.04
CA ARG A 78 1.69 7.70 -11.26
C ARG A 78 3.12 7.50 -10.77
N LEU A 79 3.45 6.28 -10.32
CA LEU A 79 4.81 5.91 -9.92
C LEU A 79 5.81 6.11 -11.06
N GLN A 80 5.48 5.65 -12.26
CA GLN A 80 6.34 5.76 -13.44
C GLN A 80 6.52 7.21 -13.90
N GLN A 81 5.44 8.01 -13.91
CA GLN A 81 5.48 9.38 -14.39
C GLN A 81 6.09 10.37 -13.39
N SER A 82 5.98 10.12 -12.09
CA SER A 82 6.18 11.16 -11.06
C SER A 82 6.48 10.65 -9.65
N GLY A 83 7.00 9.45 -9.49
CA GLY A 83 7.22 8.87 -8.15
C GLY A 83 8.21 9.67 -7.30
N THR A 84 7.72 10.23 -6.19
CA THR A 84 8.54 10.84 -5.12
C THR A 84 8.91 9.81 -4.05
N ALA A 85 9.84 10.15 -3.14
CA ALA A 85 10.14 9.29 -1.98
C ALA A 85 8.91 9.08 -1.10
N LYS A 86 8.17 10.16 -0.82
CA LYS A 86 6.88 10.16 -0.09
C LYS A 86 5.84 9.25 -0.76
N TYR A 87 5.72 9.33 -2.08
CA TYR A 87 4.83 8.47 -2.86
C TYR A 87 5.23 7.00 -2.75
N ARG A 88 6.53 6.69 -2.94
CA ARG A 88 7.05 5.32 -2.82
C ARG A 88 6.79 4.75 -1.43
N ARG A 89 7.10 5.48 -0.36
CA ARG A 89 6.78 5.10 1.02
C ARG A 89 5.31 4.75 1.19
N SER A 90 4.42 5.65 0.77
CA SER A 90 2.96 5.48 0.92
C SER A 90 2.45 4.27 0.12
N LEU A 91 2.99 4.04 -1.08
CA LEU A 91 2.69 2.87 -1.89
C LEU A 91 3.13 1.57 -1.21
N LEU A 92 4.34 1.53 -0.63
CA LEU A 92 4.82 0.35 0.08
C LEU A 92 3.96 0.03 1.30
N VAL A 93 3.56 1.04 2.07
CA VAL A 93 2.62 0.87 3.19
C VAL A 93 1.28 0.29 2.68
N PHE A 94 0.71 0.84 1.61
CA PHE A 94 -0.54 0.34 1.04
C PHE A 94 -0.47 -1.12 0.60
N ILE A 95 0.59 -1.49 -0.12
CA ILE A 95 0.80 -2.89 -0.55
C ILE A 95 0.98 -3.79 0.69
N SER A 96 1.68 -3.31 1.71
CA SER A 96 1.89 -4.05 2.96
C SER A 96 0.58 -4.32 3.69
N VAL A 97 -0.26 -3.30 3.83
CA VAL A 97 -1.59 -3.40 4.43
C VAL A 97 -2.46 -4.36 3.63
N PHE A 98 -2.47 -4.25 2.30
CA PHE A 98 -3.21 -5.17 1.42
C PHE A 98 -2.76 -6.63 1.61
N ALA A 99 -1.45 -6.89 1.58
CA ALA A 99 -0.90 -8.24 1.78
C ALA A 99 -1.23 -8.79 3.17
N CYS A 100 -1.14 -7.96 4.21
CA CYS A 100 -1.46 -8.36 5.57
C CYS A 100 -2.94 -8.73 5.72
N LYS A 101 -3.83 -7.90 5.15
CA LYS A 101 -5.29 -8.02 5.29
C LYS A 101 -5.91 -9.11 4.42
N HIS A 102 -5.57 -9.14 3.13
CA HIS A 102 -6.23 -9.99 2.13
C HIS A 102 -5.36 -11.18 1.68
N GLY A 103 -4.09 -11.21 2.10
CA GLY A 103 -3.16 -12.28 1.78
C GLY A 103 -2.37 -12.07 0.49
N VAL A 104 -1.26 -12.77 0.38
CA VAL A 104 -0.30 -12.59 -0.71
C VAL A 104 -0.83 -13.10 -2.04
N ALA A 105 -1.58 -14.21 -2.06
CA ALA A 105 -2.21 -14.73 -3.27
C ALA A 105 -3.18 -13.74 -3.91
N GLN A 106 -3.99 -13.05 -3.09
CA GLN A 106 -4.91 -12.01 -3.57
C GLN A 106 -4.17 -10.74 -4.01
N LEU A 107 -3.08 -10.39 -3.33
CA LEU A 107 -2.21 -9.30 -3.79
C LEU A 107 -1.64 -9.61 -5.17
N GLU A 108 -1.06 -10.80 -5.37
CA GLU A 108 -0.54 -11.23 -6.67
C GLU A 108 -1.61 -11.20 -7.74
N GLN A 109 -2.75 -11.83 -7.48
CA GLN A 109 -3.85 -11.90 -8.44
C GLN A 109 -4.31 -10.50 -8.84
N SER A 110 -4.51 -9.60 -7.87
CA SER A 110 -5.01 -8.25 -8.14
C SER A 110 -3.96 -7.38 -8.84
N VAL A 111 -2.69 -7.40 -8.43
CA VAL A 111 -1.62 -6.60 -9.03
C VAL A 111 -1.31 -7.05 -10.45
N ASN A 112 -1.29 -8.36 -10.69
CA ASN A 112 -1.01 -8.92 -12.01
C ASN A 112 -2.15 -8.74 -13.03
N THR A 113 -3.32 -8.22 -12.62
CA THR A 113 -4.36 -7.79 -13.56
C THR A 113 -3.92 -6.62 -14.44
N VAL A 114 -2.97 -5.80 -13.97
CA VAL A 114 -2.38 -4.71 -14.77
C VAL A 114 -1.46 -5.29 -15.84
N GLN A 115 -0.57 -6.20 -15.45
CA GLN A 115 0.32 -6.94 -16.34
C GLN A 115 0.86 -8.19 -15.63
N PRO A 116 1.05 -9.33 -16.33
CA PRO A 116 1.71 -10.50 -15.76
C PRO A 116 3.10 -10.18 -15.22
N GLY A 117 3.42 -10.68 -14.02
CA GLY A 117 4.73 -10.49 -13.38
C GLY A 117 4.93 -9.13 -12.70
N MET A 118 3.89 -8.27 -12.68
CA MET A 118 3.98 -6.92 -12.11
C MET A 118 4.35 -6.94 -10.62
N LEU A 119 3.84 -7.89 -9.82
CA LEU A 119 4.21 -7.99 -8.40
C LEU A 119 5.71 -8.27 -8.20
N MET A 120 6.30 -9.16 -9.02
CA MET A 120 7.73 -9.47 -8.94
C MET A 120 8.60 -8.26 -9.31
N MET A 121 8.22 -7.54 -10.36
CA MET A 121 8.88 -6.29 -10.74
C MET A 121 8.76 -5.24 -9.62
N LEU A 122 7.60 -5.12 -8.99
CA LEU A 122 7.35 -4.18 -7.90
C LEU A 122 8.23 -4.48 -6.69
N ILE A 123 8.36 -5.75 -6.31
CA ILE A 123 9.22 -6.16 -5.19
C ILE A 123 10.69 -5.86 -5.50
N THR A 124 11.17 -6.31 -6.66
CA THR A 124 12.59 -6.20 -7.03
C THR A 124 13.04 -4.75 -7.26
N GLN A 125 12.27 -3.97 -8.02
CA GLN A 125 12.69 -2.65 -8.49
C GLN A 125 12.24 -1.51 -7.58
N VAL A 126 11.16 -1.70 -6.81
CA VAL A 126 10.55 -0.61 -6.03
C VAL A 126 10.65 -0.90 -4.54
N TRP A 127 10.11 -2.04 -4.08
CA TRP A 127 10.02 -2.35 -2.66
C TRP A 127 11.39 -2.51 -2.03
N LEU A 128 12.23 -3.42 -2.52
CA LEU A 128 13.54 -3.67 -1.93
C LEU A 128 14.47 -2.45 -2.07
N ALA A 129 14.37 -1.70 -3.16
CA ALA A 129 15.16 -0.48 -3.38
C ALA A 129 14.74 0.69 -2.46
N SER A 130 13.49 0.70 -1.99
CA SER A 130 12.91 1.79 -1.20
C SER A 130 12.50 1.36 0.21
N ALA A 131 12.92 0.17 0.65
CA ALA A 131 12.43 -0.43 1.88
C ALA A 131 12.76 0.39 3.12
N SER A 132 13.94 1.04 3.13
CA SER A 132 14.41 1.91 4.21
C SER A 132 13.70 3.27 4.27
N LEU A 133 12.91 3.64 3.25
CA LEU A 133 12.15 4.90 3.25
C LEU A 133 10.92 4.84 4.15
N VAL A 134 10.46 3.63 4.51
CA VAL A 134 9.31 3.46 5.39
C VAL A 134 9.74 3.76 6.83
N ALA A 135 9.25 4.88 7.35
CA ALA A 135 9.45 5.29 8.74
C ALA A 135 8.15 5.14 9.55
N GLY A 136 8.28 5.22 10.88
CA GLY A 136 7.18 5.03 11.81
C GLY A 136 7.00 3.56 12.23
N PRO A 137 6.73 3.29 13.52
CA PRO A 137 6.75 1.93 14.07
C PRO A 137 5.65 1.03 13.46
N VAL A 138 4.45 1.59 13.25
CA VAL A 138 3.30 0.86 12.71
C VAL A 138 3.52 0.48 11.24
N ASP A 139 3.96 1.43 10.43
CA ASP A 139 4.21 1.22 9.00
C ASP A 139 5.36 0.25 8.75
N ARG A 140 6.47 0.38 9.52
CA ARG A 140 7.59 -0.56 9.47
C ARG A 140 7.18 -1.96 9.90
N LYS A 141 6.34 -2.08 10.93
CA LYS A 141 5.77 -3.38 11.33
C LYS A 141 4.93 -3.98 10.21
N ALA A 142 4.03 -3.21 9.61
CA ALA A 142 3.19 -3.68 8.50
C ALA A 142 4.05 -4.17 7.32
N GLN A 143 5.08 -3.40 6.95
CA GLN A 143 6.03 -3.76 5.90
C GLN A 143 6.79 -5.06 6.21
N ASN A 144 7.33 -5.19 7.43
CA ASN A 144 8.07 -6.38 7.84
C ASN A 144 7.19 -7.63 7.84
N VAL A 145 5.95 -7.52 8.33
CA VAL A 145 4.98 -8.62 8.29
C VAL A 145 4.66 -8.98 6.84
N ALA A 146 4.38 -8.00 5.98
CA ALA A 146 4.06 -8.25 4.58
C ALA A 146 5.21 -8.92 3.80
N LEU A 147 6.45 -8.43 3.98
CA LEU A 147 7.64 -9.04 3.38
C LEU A 147 7.88 -10.46 3.91
N THR A 148 7.63 -10.70 5.20
CA THR A 148 7.72 -12.05 5.77
C THR A 148 6.68 -12.97 5.12
N LYS A 149 5.42 -12.53 4.99
CA LYS A 149 4.38 -13.31 4.30
C LYS A 149 4.76 -13.59 2.85
N LEU A 150 5.34 -12.63 2.12
CA LEU A 150 5.88 -12.86 0.77
C LEU A 150 6.96 -13.95 0.77
N LEU A 151 7.90 -13.92 1.73
CA LEU A 151 8.96 -14.92 1.86
C LEU A 151 8.44 -16.31 2.21
N THR A 152 7.34 -16.43 2.97
CA THR A 152 6.84 -17.70 3.52
C THR A 152 5.60 -18.24 2.84
N GLU A 153 4.90 -17.46 2.01
CA GLU A 153 3.61 -17.84 1.41
C GLU A 153 3.56 -17.69 -0.12
N TRP A 154 4.59 -17.13 -0.77
CA TRP A 154 4.58 -16.86 -2.22
C TRP A 154 5.54 -17.76 -3.02
N PRO A 155 5.04 -18.83 -3.68
CA PRO A 155 5.89 -19.79 -4.39
C PRO A 155 6.73 -19.18 -5.52
N VAL A 156 6.21 -18.15 -6.19
CA VAL A 156 6.92 -17.47 -7.28
C VAL A 156 8.21 -16.84 -6.79
N LEU A 157 8.23 -16.30 -5.57
CA LEU A 157 9.46 -15.76 -4.97
C LEU A 157 10.45 -16.87 -4.58
N TRP A 158 9.98 -18.04 -4.17
CA TRP A 158 10.86 -19.16 -3.84
C TRP A 158 11.64 -19.69 -5.05
N ALA A 159 11.07 -19.56 -6.25
CA ALA A 159 11.74 -19.92 -7.49
C ALA A 159 12.93 -18.99 -7.79
N ASP A 160 12.84 -17.71 -7.45
CA ASP A 160 13.93 -16.74 -7.58
C ASP A 160 14.71 -16.59 -6.26
N ARG A 161 15.69 -17.49 -6.06
CA ARG A 161 16.53 -17.51 -4.86
C ARG A 161 17.32 -16.23 -4.64
N ALA A 162 17.69 -15.52 -5.71
CA ALA A 162 18.45 -14.28 -5.60
C ALA A 162 17.58 -13.16 -5.01
N THR A 163 16.36 -13.00 -5.54
CA THR A 163 15.41 -12.01 -5.00
C THR A 163 14.92 -12.41 -3.62
N TRP A 164 14.66 -13.70 -3.38
CA TRP A 164 14.29 -14.21 -2.05
C TRP A 164 15.37 -13.87 -1.01
N GLY A 165 16.64 -14.10 -1.33
CA GLY A 165 17.76 -13.76 -0.43
C GLY A 165 17.82 -12.26 -0.10
N LYS A 166 17.65 -11.39 -1.12
CA LYS A 166 17.58 -9.93 -0.91
C LYS A 166 16.40 -9.53 -0.02
N ALA A 167 15.23 -10.14 -0.23
CA ALA A 167 14.05 -9.87 0.59
C ALA A 167 14.25 -10.34 2.03
N LEU A 168 14.88 -11.50 2.26
CA LEU A 168 15.22 -11.97 3.60
C LEU A 168 16.19 -11.01 4.30
N THR A 169 17.25 -10.57 3.61
CA THR A 169 18.19 -9.57 4.15
C THR A 169 17.48 -8.27 4.48
N ALA A 170 16.55 -7.80 3.64
CA ALA A 170 15.77 -6.60 3.92
C ALA A 170 14.94 -6.75 5.20
N VAL A 171 14.23 -7.86 5.38
CA VAL A 171 13.47 -8.14 6.60
C VAL A 171 14.38 -8.18 7.83
N ALA A 172 15.51 -8.90 7.76
CA ALA A 172 16.45 -8.99 8.87
C ALA A 172 17.00 -7.61 9.27
N THR A 173 17.38 -6.78 8.30
CA THR A 173 17.87 -5.42 8.54
C THR A 173 16.80 -4.52 9.14
N LEU A 174 15.57 -4.56 8.62
CA LEU A 174 14.47 -3.74 9.12
C LEU A 174 14.04 -4.13 10.54
N LEU A 175 14.15 -5.41 10.92
CA LEU A 175 13.93 -5.88 12.29
C LEU A 175 15.07 -5.50 13.23
N ALA A 176 16.32 -5.60 12.76
CA ALA A 176 17.50 -5.27 13.55
C ALA A 176 17.63 -3.76 13.82
N ALA A 177 17.13 -2.92 12.92
CA ALA A 177 17.21 -1.46 13.03
C ALA A 177 16.41 -0.86 14.21
N GLY A 178 15.67 -1.65 15.00
CA GLY A 178 14.91 -1.16 16.17
C GLY A 178 13.85 -0.13 15.82
N ASP A 179 13.10 0.37 16.81
CA ASP A 179 12.13 1.47 16.61
C ASP A 179 12.79 2.86 16.57
N ASP A 180 14.12 2.95 16.74
CA ASP A 180 14.91 4.20 16.81
C ASP A 180 15.06 4.93 15.45
N GLY A 181 14.27 4.56 14.45
CA GLY A 181 14.24 5.21 13.14
C GLY A 181 13.46 6.52 13.22
N GLY A 182 14.20 7.59 13.54
CA GLY A 182 13.78 8.97 13.80
C GLY A 182 12.54 9.49 13.07
N GLU A 183 11.85 10.41 13.75
CA GLU A 183 10.92 11.36 13.15
C GLU A 183 11.58 11.97 11.92
N VAL A 184 11.23 11.46 10.74
CA VAL A 184 11.54 12.14 9.49
C VAL A 184 10.50 13.23 9.37
N ASP A 185 10.92 14.47 9.63
CA ASP A 185 10.10 15.67 9.55
C ASP A 185 9.15 15.60 8.35
N GLU A 186 7.85 15.72 8.61
CA GLU A 186 6.81 15.77 7.58
C GLU A 186 6.84 17.07 6.75
N GLU A 187 7.82 17.95 6.98
CA GLU A 187 8.02 19.22 6.29
C GLU A 187 9.20 19.15 5.32
N GLY A 188 8.96 18.58 4.15
CA GLY A 188 9.91 18.60 3.04
C GLY A 188 9.22 18.31 1.72
N ASP A 189 8.59 19.34 1.15
CA ASP A 189 8.23 19.43 -0.28
C ASP A 189 9.10 20.53 -0.92
#